data_AF-A0A1F6E5V7-F1
#
_entry.id   AF-A0A1F6E5V7-F1
#
_cell.length_a   1.000
_cell.length_b   1.000
_cell.length_c   1.000
_cell.angle_alpha   90.00
_cell.angle_beta   90.00
_cell.angle_gamma   90.00
#
_symmetry.space_group_name_H-M   'P 1'
#
loop_
_entity.id
_entity.type
_entity.pdbx_description
1 polymer ?
#
loop_
_entity_poly.entity_id
_entity_poly.type
_entity_poly.pdbx_seq_one_letter_code
_entity_poly.pdbx_strand_id
1 'polypeptide(L)'
;MPRRNRIQKAALAITHWIGSPVSIVIHTLLFLICFAAAWNGYIALNQMLLILTTIVSLEAIYLSIFIQMTINYTTEAVEEVAEDVGEIQEDIGEIQEDVDELQEDVEDISEDVEEMSEEDNAGEAQEAEQKKTLTDIQNDLRKLMQDIEKLQQK
;
A
#
# COMPACT_ATOMS: atom_id res chain seq x y z
N MET A 1 7.68 1.04 -25.23
CA MET A 1 8.32 0.05 -26.12
C MET A 1 7.31 -1.00 -26.61
N PRO A 2 6.76 -0.95 -27.85
CA PRO A 2 5.57 -1.76 -28.22
C PRO A 2 5.86 -3.14 -28.84
N ARG A 3 7.08 -3.42 -29.32
CA ARG A 3 7.38 -4.67 -30.07
C ARG A 3 7.69 -5.89 -29.20
N ARG A 4 8.24 -5.71 -27.99
CA ARG A 4 8.56 -6.80 -27.04
C ARG A 4 7.29 -7.60 -26.67
N ASN A 5 6.19 -6.88 -26.45
CA ASN A 5 4.91 -7.45 -25.99
C ASN A 5 4.29 -8.53 -26.88
N ARG A 6 4.51 -8.53 -28.20
CA ARG A 6 3.84 -9.51 -29.09
C ARG A 6 4.50 -10.88 -29.05
N ILE A 7 5.82 -10.92 -29.10
CA ILE A 7 6.60 -12.17 -29.03
C ILE A 7 6.44 -12.79 -27.64
N GLN A 8 6.43 -11.95 -26.60
CA GLN A 8 6.22 -12.38 -25.21
C GLN A 8 4.84 -13.00 -25.00
N LYS A 9 3.76 -12.35 -25.47
CA LYS A 9 2.40 -12.90 -25.37
C LYS A 9 2.24 -14.22 -26.12
N ALA A 10 2.91 -14.35 -27.28
CA ALA A 10 2.91 -15.61 -28.02
C ALA A 10 3.63 -16.71 -27.25
N ALA A 11 4.82 -16.44 -26.69
CA ALA A 11 5.57 -17.41 -25.90
C ALA A 11 4.80 -17.87 -24.64
N LEU A 12 4.17 -16.94 -23.91
CA LEU A 12 3.33 -17.29 -22.76
C LEU A 12 2.11 -18.13 -23.15
N ALA A 13 1.43 -17.76 -24.23
CA ALA A 13 0.25 -18.51 -24.71
C ALA A 13 0.61 -19.93 -25.13
N ILE A 14 1.74 -20.10 -25.84
CA ILE A 14 2.24 -21.41 -26.27
C ILE A 14 2.61 -22.27 -25.06
N THR A 15 3.37 -21.71 -24.11
CA THR A 15 3.79 -22.43 -22.89
C THR A 15 2.60 -22.87 -22.05
N HIS A 16 1.62 -21.99 -21.88
CA HIS A 16 0.40 -22.30 -21.14
C HIS A 16 -0.46 -23.38 -21.82
N TRP A 17 -0.57 -23.32 -23.15
CA TRP A 17 -1.32 -24.33 -23.90
C TRP A 17 -0.64 -25.69 -23.88
N ILE A 18 0.68 -25.76 -24.11
CA ILE A 18 1.42 -27.02 -24.08
C ILE A 18 1.50 -27.62 -22.67
N GLY A 19 1.56 -26.79 -21.63
CA GLY A 19 1.53 -27.23 -20.23
C GLY A 19 0.14 -27.65 -19.72
N SER A 20 -0.91 -27.54 -20.54
CA SER A 20 -2.29 -27.84 -20.14
C SER A 20 -2.57 -29.35 -20.10
N PRO A 21 -3.47 -29.83 -19.23
CA PRO A 21 -3.98 -31.20 -19.27
C PRO A 21 -4.54 -31.61 -20.64
N VAL A 22 -5.05 -30.65 -21.43
CA VAL A 22 -5.54 -30.88 -22.80
C VAL A 22 -4.41 -31.33 -23.72
N SER A 23 -3.21 -30.76 -23.58
CA SER A 23 -2.02 -31.17 -24.34
C SER A 23 -1.67 -32.62 -24.04
N ILE A 24 -1.72 -33.05 -22.77
CA ILE A 24 -1.45 -34.44 -22.39
C ILE A 24 -2.42 -35.41 -23.08
N VAL A 25 -3.71 -35.07 -23.14
CA VAL A 25 -4.72 -35.89 -23.81
C VAL A 25 -4.45 -35.99 -25.32
N ILE A 26 -4.14 -34.86 -25.97
CA ILE A 26 -3.82 -34.82 -27.41
C ILE A 26 -2.57 -35.67 -27.72
N HIS A 27 -1.50 -35.51 -26.94
CA HIS A 27 -0.28 -36.28 -27.10
C HIS A 27 -0.54 -37.77 -26.90
N THR A 28 -1.25 -38.16 -25.84
CA THR A 28 -1.58 -39.57 -25.58
C THR A 28 -2.34 -40.20 -26.73
N LEU A 29 -3.29 -39.47 -27.31
CA LEU A 29 -4.09 -39.92 -28.45
C LEU A 29 -3.26 -40.00 -29.75
N LEU A 30 -2.40 -39.02 -30.02
CA LEU A 30 -1.49 -39.02 -31.18
C LEU A 30 -0.55 -40.23 -31.13
N PHE A 31 0.06 -40.50 -29.97
CA PHE A 31 0.92 -41.67 -29.78
C PHE A 31 0.15 -42.96 -30.08
N LEU A 32 -1.05 -43.12 -29.52
CA LEU A 32 -1.88 -44.30 -29.74
C LEU A 32 -2.19 -44.50 -31.24
N ILE A 33 -2.50 -43.42 -31.96
CA ILE A 33 -2.75 -43.45 -33.41
C ILE A 33 -1.48 -43.86 -34.18
N CYS A 34 -0.32 -43.30 -33.86
CA CYS A 34 0.95 -43.66 -34.51
C CYS A 34 1.28 -45.14 -34.31
N PHE A 35 1.14 -45.65 -33.08
CA PHE A 35 1.35 -47.06 -32.77
C PHE A 35 0.32 -47.97 -33.45
N ALA A 36 -0.95 -47.57 -33.51
CA ALA A 36 -1.98 -48.30 -34.24
C ALA A 36 -1.67 -48.35 -35.76
N ALA A 37 -1.19 -47.26 -36.35
CA ALA A 37 -0.81 -47.22 -37.76
C ALA A 37 0.37 -48.15 -38.06
N ALA A 38 1.38 -48.20 -37.19
CA ALA A 38 2.49 -49.14 -37.30
C ALA A 38 2.04 -50.60 -37.12
N TRP A 39 1.12 -50.87 -36.17
CA TRP A 39 0.58 -52.21 -35.93
C TRP A 39 -0.18 -52.77 -37.15
N ASN A 40 -0.95 -51.93 -37.84
CA ASN A 40 -1.67 -52.31 -39.06
C ASN A 40 -0.76 -52.41 -40.30
N GLY A 41 0.54 -52.17 -40.16
CA GLY A 41 1.53 -52.30 -41.23
C GLY A 41 1.58 -51.14 -42.22
N TYR A 42 0.91 -50.02 -41.95
CA TYR A 42 0.95 -48.84 -42.83
C TYR A 42 2.32 -48.16 -42.85
N ILE A 43 3.05 -48.22 -41.73
CA ILE A 43 4.38 -47.61 -41.56
C ILE A 43 5.27 -48.60 -40.82
N ALA A 44 6.53 -48.75 -41.23
CA ALA A 44 7.48 -49.61 -40.51
C ALA A 44 7.77 -49.04 -39.10
N LEU A 45 7.82 -49.92 -38.09
CA LEU A 45 8.02 -49.53 -36.69
C LEU A 45 9.25 -48.62 -36.50
N ASN A 46 10.39 -48.95 -37.14
CA ASN A 46 11.62 -48.18 -37.03
C ASN A 46 11.48 -46.76 -37.61
N GLN A 47 10.79 -46.61 -38.74
CA GLN A 47 10.56 -45.30 -39.35
C GLN A 47 9.60 -44.47 -38.49
N MET A 48 8.52 -45.09 -37.99
CA MET A 48 7.59 -44.44 -37.08
C MET A 48 8.28 -43.96 -35.81
N LEU A 49 9.11 -44.80 -35.16
CA LEU A 49 9.87 -44.43 -33.96
C LEU A 49 10.82 -43.27 -34.24
N LEU A 50 11.55 -43.29 -35.37
CA LEU A 50 12.48 -42.22 -35.73
C LEU A 50 11.76 -40.89 -35.89
N ILE A 51 10.64 -40.86 -36.62
CA ILE A 51 9.87 -39.65 -36.85
C ILE A 51 9.24 -39.14 -35.55
N LEU A 52 8.57 -40.04 -34.80
CA LEU A 52 7.88 -39.69 -33.56
C LEU A 52 8.86 -39.14 -32.52
N THR A 53 10.00 -39.79 -32.31
CA THR A 53 11.00 -39.32 -31.36
C THR A 53 11.66 -38.01 -31.80
N THR A 54 11.83 -37.77 -33.11
CA THR A 54 12.33 -36.49 -33.63
C THR A 54 11.33 -35.35 -33.42
N ILE A 55 10.03 -35.59 -33.64
CA ILE A 55 8.99 -34.58 -33.43
C ILE A 55 8.87 -34.25 -31.94
N VAL A 56 8.80 -35.27 -31.09
CA VAL A 56 8.65 -35.11 -29.64
C VAL A 56 9.91 -34.48 -29.02
N SER A 57 11.11 -34.79 -29.54
CA SER A 57 12.33 -34.13 -29.09
C SER A 57 12.41 -32.67 -29.52
N LEU A 58 11.96 -32.32 -30.74
CA LEU A 58 11.84 -30.93 -31.15
C LEU A 58 10.86 -30.17 -30.26
N GLU A 59 9.68 -30.74 -29.99
CA GLU A 59 8.71 -30.13 -29.07
C GLU A 59 9.31 -29.87 -27.68
N ALA A 60 10.04 -30.83 -27.11
CA ALA A 60 10.70 -30.68 -25.82
C ALA A 60 11.74 -29.56 -25.82
N ILE A 61 12.53 -29.42 -26.88
CA ILE A 61 13.50 -28.32 -27.02
C ILE A 61 12.78 -26.98 -27.11
N TYR A 62 11.74 -26.86 -27.94
CA TYR A 62 10.96 -25.62 -28.07
C TYR A 62 10.30 -25.22 -26.75
N LEU A 63 9.67 -26.16 -26.04
CA LEU A 63 9.05 -25.90 -24.75
C LEU A 63 10.08 -25.43 -23.72
N SER A 64 11.26 -26.06 -23.66
CA SER A 64 12.35 -25.65 -22.77
C SER A 64 12.80 -24.20 -23.02
N ILE A 65 12.93 -23.80 -24.29
CA ILE A 65 13.31 -22.44 -24.67
C ILE A 65 12.21 -21.44 -24.27
N PHE A 66 10.94 -21.78 -24.48
CA PHE A 66 9.84 -20.91 -24.09
C PHE A 66 9.74 -20.75 -22.57
N ILE A 67 9.90 -21.84 -21.82
CA ILE A 67 9.95 -21.79 -20.36
C ILE A 67 11.10 -20.89 -19.89
N GLN A 68 12.31 -21.05 -20.44
CA GLN A 68 13.45 -20.19 -20.09
C GLN A 68 13.18 -18.72 -20.40
N MET A 69 12.57 -18.42 -21.54
CA MET A 69 12.18 -17.06 -21.91
C MET A 69 11.15 -16.48 -20.92
N THR A 70 10.16 -17.28 -20.52
CA THR A 70 9.17 -16.87 -19.51
C THR A 70 9.82 -16.64 -18.15
N ILE A 71 10.72 -17.53 -17.71
CA ILE A 71 11.44 -17.37 -16.44
C ILE A 71 12.25 -16.07 -16.44
N ASN A 72 13.06 -15.82 -17.48
CA ASN A 72 13.86 -14.60 -17.57
C ASN A 72 13.00 -13.33 -17.49
N TYR A 73 11.84 -13.36 -18.14
CA TYR A 73 10.89 -12.25 -18.08
C TYR A 73 10.25 -12.10 -16.69
N THR A 74 9.83 -13.20 -16.07
CA THR A 74 9.29 -13.16 -14.71
C THR A 74 10.33 -12.68 -13.72
N THR A 75 11.61 -13.04 -13.88
CA THR A 75 12.71 -12.51 -13.06
C THR A 75 12.84 -11.00 -13.19
N GLU A 76 12.85 -10.46 -14.43
CA GLU A 76 12.89 -9.01 -14.68
C GLU A 76 11.67 -8.31 -14.04
N ALA A 77 10.47 -8.88 -14.18
CA ALA A 77 9.27 -8.31 -13.59
C ALA A 77 9.26 -8.39 -12.04
N VAL A 78 9.86 -9.43 -11.46
CA VAL A 78 10.00 -9.55 -10.00
C VAL A 78 11.03 -8.56 -9.47
N GLU A 79 12.09 -8.28 -10.22
CA GLU A 79 13.08 -7.25 -9.90
C GLU A 79 12.46 -5.86 -9.92
N GLU A 80 11.66 -5.52 -10.94
CA GLU A 80 10.87 -4.27 -11.02
C GLU A 80 9.95 -4.12 -9.81
N VAL A 81 9.16 -5.17 -9.48
CA VAL A 81 8.29 -5.13 -8.30
C VAL A 81 9.08 -5.02 -7.00
N ALA A 82 10.29 -5.57 -6.91
CA ALA A 82 11.13 -5.44 -5.73
C ALA A 82 11.67 -4.02 -5.56
N GLU A 83 11.99 -3.33 -6.66
CA GLU A 83 12.34 -1.91 -6.68
C GLU A 83 11.17 -1.05 -6.20
N ASP A 84 9.97 -1.25 -6.77
CA ASP A 84 8.74 -0.56 -6.35
C ASP A 84 8.45 -0.74 -4.84
N VAL A 85 8.67 -1.95 -4.32
CA VAL A 85 8.51 -2.26 -2.89
C VAL A 85 9.60 -1.58 -2.03
N GLY A 86 10.78 -1.35 -2.59
CA GLY A 86 11.83 -0.57 -1.96
C GLY A 86 11.45 0.90 -1.83
N GLU A 87 10.94 1.52 -2.90
CA GLU A 87 10.46 2.90 -2.90
C GLU A 87 9.32 3.09 -1.89
N ILE A 88 8.33 2.18 -1.87
CA ILE A 88 7.24 2.24 -0.88
C ILE A 88 7.75 2.17 0.57
N GLN A 89 8.85 1.46 0.83
CA GLN A 89 9.43 1.41 2.18
C GLN A 89 10.10 2.73 2.56
N GLU A 90 10.71 3.44 1.61
CA GLU A 90 11.25 4.78 1.81
C GLU A 90 10.12 5.77 2.13
N ASP A 91 9.05 5.77 1.32
CA ASP A 91 7.85 6.59 1.56
C ASP A 91 7.24 6.34 2.95
N ILE A 92 7.19 5.06 3.39
CA ILE A 92 6.70 4.70 4.73
C ILE A 92 7.64 5.22 5.84
N GLY A 93 8.93 5.33 5.56
CA GLY A 93 9.91 5.94 6.46
C GLY A 93 9.68 7.44 6.61
N GLU A 94 9.52 8.16 5.50
CA GLU A 94 9.22 9.60 5.49
C GLU A 94 7.90 9.90 6.23
N ILE A 95 6.85 9.12 5.97
CA ILE A 95 5.56 9.28 6.68
C ILE A 95 5.70 9.06 8.19
N GLN A 96 6.60 8.17 8.64
CA GLN A 96 6.84 7.98 10.07
C GLN A 96 7.49 9.20 10.70
N GLU A 97 8.46 9.82 10.02
CA GLU A 97 9.08 11.07 10.47
C GLU A 97 8.05 12.19 10.56
N ASP A 98 7.22 12.38 9.53
CA ASP A 98 6.11 13.34 9.53
C ASP A 98 5.13 13.10 10.71
N VAL A 99 4.84 11.84 11.03
CA VAL A 99 3.94 11.47 12.13
C VAL A 99 4.56 11.71 13.50
N ASP A 100 5.88 11.60 13.63
CA ASP A 100 6.59 11.93 14.87
C ASP A 100 6.66 13.46 15.05
N GLU A 101 6.92 14.23 13.99
CA GLU A 101 6.83 15.70 14.03
C GLU A 101 5.42 16.19 14.43
N LEU A 102 4.38 15.61 13.82
CA LEU A 102 3.00 15.93 14.18
C LEU A 102 2.63 15.55 15.62
N GLN A 103 3.30 14.56 16.23
CA GLN A 103 3.10 14.24 17.64
C GLN A 103 3.68 15.33 18.54
N GLU A 104 4.86 15.85 18.22
CA GLU A 104 5.47 16.98 18.92
C GLU A 104 4.59 18.23 18.81
N ASP A 105 4.10 18.56 17.61
CA ASP A 105 3.16 19.67 17.40
C ASP A 105 1.88 19.55 18.26
N VAL A 106 1.38 18.32 18.45
CA VAL A 106 0.18 18.07 19.26
C VAL A 106 0.48 18.19 20.77
N GLU A 107 1.67 17.81 21.21
CA GLU A 107 2.11 18.03 22.60
C GLU A 107 2.23 19.52 22.89
N ASP A 108 2.90 20.29 22.02
CA ASP A 108 3.04 21.74 22.15
C ASP A 108 1.67 22.45 22.21
N ILE A 109 0.75 22.11 21.29
CA ILE A 109 -0.61 22.66 21.32
C ILE A 109 -1.34 22.30 22.63
N SER A 110 -1.08 21.14 23.19
CA SER A 110 -1.70 20.71 24.44
C SER A 110 -1.19 21.55 25.62
N GLU A 111 0.11 21.87 25.66
CA GLU A 111 0.71 22.76 26.64
C GLU A 111 0.14 24.19 26.51
N ASP A 112 0.07 24.73 25.29
CA ASP A 112 -0.50 26.06 25.02
C ASP A 112 -1.96 26.17 25.51
N VAL A 113 -2.76 25.12 25.31
CA VAL A 113 -4.15 25.07 25.78
C VAL A 113 -4.23 25.02 27.30
N GLU A 114 -3.30 24.34 27.97
CA GLU A 114 -3.23 24.32 29.43
C GLU A 114 -2.86 25.70 29.99
N GLU A 115 -1.85 26.38 29.42
CA GLU A 115 -1.45 27.74 29.81
C GLU A 115 -2.60 28.73 29.63
N MET A 116 -3.29 28.72 28.47
CA MET A 116 -4.46 29.56 28.24
C MET A 116 -5.56 29.31 29.29
N SER A 117 -5.79 28.05 29.68
CA SER A 117 -6.78 27.73 30.69
C SER A 117 -6.38 28.23 32.08
N GLU A 118 -5.09 28.25 32.41
CA GLU A 118 -4.60 28.83 33.66
C GLU A 118 -4.74 30.36 33.66
N GLU A 119 -4.41 31.03 32.55
CA GLU A 119 -4.58 32.47 32.39
C GLU A 119 -6.03 32.91 32.52
N ASP A 120 -6.97 32.20 31.88
CA ASP A 120 -8.40 32.47 31.99
C ASP A 120 -8.88 32.39 33.45
N ASN A 121 -8.48 31.34 34.17
CA ASN A 121 -8.82 31.17 35.59
C ASN A 121 -8.23 32.30 36.47
N ALA A 122 -7.00 32.71 36.20
CA ALA A 122 -6.36 33.82 36.91
C ALA A 122 -7.07 35.16 36.63
N GLY A 123 -7.47 35.40 35.38
CA GLY A 123 -8.26 36.55 34.96
C GLY A 123 -9.61 36.62 35.68
N GLU A 124 -10.34 35.51 35.74
CA GLU A 124 -11.61 35.40 36.47
C GLU A 124 -11.44 35.71 37.97
N ALA A 125 -10.38 35.19 38.59
CA ALA A 125 -10.08 35.45 40.00
C ALA A 125 -9.79 36.94 40.26
N GLN A 126 -9.02 37.58 39.39
CA GLN A 126 -8.72 39.00 39.48
C GLN A 126 -9.98 39.87 39.29
N GLU A 127 -10.84 39.53 38.32
CA GLU A 127 -12.09 40.25 38.08
C GLU A 127 -13.02 40.16 39.31
N ALA A 128 -13.10 38.98 39.93
CA ALA A 128 -13.87 38.78 41.16
C ALA A 128 -13.34 39.63 42.34
N GLU A 129 -12.02 39.77 42.48
CA GLU A 129 -11.39 40.62 43.51
C GLU A 129 -11.66 42.11 43.26
N GLN A 130 -11.51 42.57 42.00
CA GLN A 130 -11.82 43.94 41.61
C GLN A 130 -13.29 44.28 41.88
N LYS A 131 -14.22 43.36 41.59
CA LYS A 131 -15.65 43.53 41.85
C LYS A 131 -15.96 43.68 43.34
N LYS A 132 -15.29 42.92 44.21
CA LYS A 132 -15.41 43.10 45.67
C LYS A 132 -14.92 44.49 46.10
N THR A 133 -13.74 44.88 45.65
CA THR A 133 -13.15 46.19 45.96
C THR A 133 -14.04 47.35 45.52
N LEU A 134 -14.62 47.29 44.31
CA LEU A 134 -15.58 48.28 43.82
C LEU A 134 -16.84 48.35 44.70
N THR A 135 -17.34 47.20 45.15
CA THR A 135 -18.52 47.12 46.04
C THR A 135 -18.23 47.77 47.39
N ASP A 136 -17.04 47.54 47.95
CA ASP A 136 -16.61 48.12 49.21
C ASP A 136 -16.46 49.66 49.11
N ILE A 137 -15.81 50.15 48.07
CA ILE A 137 -15.71 51.60 47.77
C ILE A 137 -17.11 52.23 47.64
N GLN A 138 -18.03 51.55 46.95
CA GLN A 138 -19.40 52.03 46.77
C GLN A 138 -20.16 52.13 48.11
N ASN A 139 -19.93 51.18 49.01
CA ASN A 139 -20.51 51.18 50.35
C ASN A 139 -19.93 52.30 51.23
N ASP A 140 -18.62 52.53 51.16
CA ASP A 140 -17.95 53.60 51.92
C ASP A 140 -18.38 54.99 51.44
N LEU A 141 -18.52 55.20 50.13
CA LEU A 141 -19.07 56.45 49.58
C LEU A 141 -20.51 56.71 50.06
N ARG A 142 -21.35 55.67 50.16
CA ARG A 142 -22.70 55.81 50.73
C ARG A 142 -22.67 56.24 52.19
N LYS A 143 -21.79 55.66 53.02
CA LYS A 143 -21.64 56.07 54.42
C LYS A 143 -21.17 57.52 54.53
N LEU A 144 -20.16 57.92 53.75
CA LEU A 144 -19.68 59.30 53.72
C LEU A 144 -20.78 60.29 53.32
N MET A 145 -21.61 59.97 52.33
CA MET A 145 -22.77 60.78 51.96
C MET A 145 -23.75 60.94 53.12
N GLN A 146 -24.08 59.85 53.82
CA GLN A 146 -24.95 59.90 55.00
C GLN A 146 -24.34 60.72 56.15
N ASP A 147 -23.04 60.61 56.36
CA ASP A 147 -22.34 61.36 57.40
C ASP A 147 -22.27 62.86 57.07
N ILE A 148 -22.09 63.22 55.78
CA ILE A 148 -22.20 64.60 55.30
C ILE A 148 -23.62 65.16 55.51
N GLU A 149 -24.67 64.39 55.18
CA GLU A 149 -26.06 64.79 55.42
C GLU A 149 -26.33 65.08 56.91
N LYS A 150 -25.84 64.20 57.79
CA LYS A 150 -25.97 64.40 59.25
C LYS A 150 -25.24 65.65 59.74
N LEU A 151 -24.11 66.00 59.12
CA LEU A 151 -23.35 67.21 59.46
C LEU A 151 -24.03 68.48 58.94
N GLN A 152 -24.75 68.43 57.82
CA GLN A 152 -25.52 69.57 57.30
C GLN A 152 -26.83 69.86 58.07
N GLN A 153 -27.36 68.89 58.82
CA GLN A 153 -28.56 69.06 59.65
C GLN A 153 -28.28 69.59 61.07
N LYS A 154 -27.01 69.81 61.42
CA LYS A 154 -26.57 70.48 62.66
C LYS A 154 -26.22 71.94 62.39
#